data_AF-A0A9D6XX64-F1
#
_entry.id   AF-A0A9D6XX64-F1
#
_cell.length_a   1.000
_cell.length_b   1.000
_cell.length_c   1.000
_cell.angle_alpha   90.00
_cell.angle_beta   90.00
_cell.angle_gamma   90.00
#
_symmetry.space_group_name_H-M   'P 1'
#
loop_
_entity.id
_entity.type
_entity.pdbx_description
1 polymer ?
#
loop_
_entity_poly.entity_id
_entity_poly.type
_entity_poly.pdbx_seq_one_letter_code
_entity_poly.pdbx_strand_id
1 'polypeptide(L)' 'MLTKETILPLVNARLNRVLLIAQAALPEHQFEAFRRLILDEFGRAGLIRDLDTILGEPRQERHGPGGTT' A
#
# COMPACT_ATOMS: atom_id res chain seq x y z
N MET A 1 -7.55 -11.24 14.54
CA MET A 1 -7.37 -11.45 13.10
C MET A 1 -6.51 -10.32 12.58
N LEU A 2 -5.47 -10.63 11.80
CA LEU A 2 -4.62 -9.60 11.19
C LEU A 2 -5.41 -8.97 10.02
N THR A 3 -5.80 -7.71 10.14
CA THR A 3 -6.54 -6.98 9.09
C THR A 3 -5.74 -5.80 8.57
N LYS A 4 -6.06 -5.32 7.36
CA LYS A 4 -5.44 -4.10 6.82
C LYS A 4 -5.59 -2.90 7.76
N GLU A 5 -6.74 -2.75 8.44
CA GLU A 5 -6.95 -1.62 9.36
C GLU A 5 -6.00 -1.68 10.56
N THR A 6 -5.51 -2.87 10.93
CA THR A 6 -4.50 -3.03 11.99
C THR A 6 -3.07 -2.80 11.50
N ILE A 7 -2.77 -3.04 10.22
CA ILE A 7 -1.41 -2.89 9.64
C ILE A 7 -1.13 -1.44 9.21
N LEU A 8 -2.09 -0.78 8.55
CA LEU A 8 -1.87 0.54 7.96
C LEU A 8 -1.43 1.62 8.99
N PRO A 9 -2.00 1.67 10.21
CA PRO A 9 -1.52 2.62 11.22
C PRO A 9 -0.06 2.40 11.61
N LEU A 10 0.40 1.14 11.67
CA LEU A 10 1.79 0.80 12.01
C LEU A 10 2.76 1.22 10.90
N VAL A 11 2.35 1.03 9.64
CA VAL A 11 3.13 1.47 8.47
C VAL A 11 3.21 3.00 8.43
N ASN A 12 2.07 3.68 8.57
CA ASN A 12 2.01 5.15 8.55
C ASN A 12 2.86 5.79 9.66
N ALA A 13 2.86 5.22 10.87
CA ALA A 13 3.70 5.70 11.96
C ALA A 13 5.20 5.62 11.62
N ARG A 14 5.63 4.57 10.90
CA ARG A 14 7.01 4.42 10.45
C ARG A 14 7.34 5.35 9.28
N LEU A 15 6.43 5.49 8.32
CA LEU A 15 6.61 6.40 7.18
C LEU A 15 6.81 7.85 7.62
N ASN A 16 6.06 8.31 8.63
CA ASN A 16 6.24 9.66 9.17
C ASN A 16 7.66 9.89 9.71
N ARG A 17 8.29 8.88 10.35
CA ARG A 17 9.68 9.00 10.81
C ARG A 17 10.66 9.06 9.65
N VAL A 18 10.44 8.25 8.62
CA VAL A 18 11.28 8.24 7.41
C VAL A 18 11.18 9.58 6.69
N LEU A 19 9.96 10.10 6.51
CA LEU A 19 9.73 11.41 5.88
C LEU A 19 10.35 12.55 6.68
N LEU A 20 10.29 12.50 8.01
CA LEU A 20 10.93 13.50 8.87
C LEU A 20 12.45 13.54 8.67
N ILE A 21 13.10 12.37 8.63
CA ILE A 21 14.55 12.28 8.40
C ILE A 21 14.87 12.75 6.97
N ALA A 22 14.08 12.33 5.97
CA ALA A 22 14.27 12.75 4.59
C ALA A 22 14.14 14.27 4.43
N GLN A 23 13.18 14.90 5.12
CA GLN A 23 13.01 16.35 5.12
C GLN A 23 14.24 17.09 5.68
N ALA A 24 14.90 16.52 6.68
CA ALA A 24 16.11 17.11 7.25
C ALA A 24 17.36 16.90 6.38
N ALA A 25 17.37 15.86 5.54
CA ALA A 25 18.53 15.46 4.75
C ALA A 25 18.49 15.94 3.29
N LEU A 26 17.30 16.25 2.75
CA LEU A 26 17.10 16.55 1.34
C LEU A 26 16.77 18.03 1.09
N PRO A 27 17.23 18.61 -0.02
CA PRO A 27 16.68 19.86 -0.53
C PRO A 27 15.18 19.73 -0.81
N GLU A 28 14.44 20.83 -0.67
CA GLU A 28 12.97 20.87 -0.75
C GLU A 28 12.40 20.19 -2.01
N HIS A 29 12.96 20.47 -3.18
CA HIS A 29 12.53 19.85 -4.45
C HIS A 29 12.73 18.33 -4.47
N GLN A 30 13.77 17.81 -3.82
CA GLN A 30 14.03 16.37 -3.73
C GLN A 30 13.14 15.73 -2.67
N PHE A 31 12.89 16.44 -1.56
CA PHE A 31 11.95 15.98 -0.53
C PHE A 31 10.53 15.85 -1.09
N GLU A 32 10.05 16.80 -1.89
CA GLU A 32 8.73 16.69 -2.51
C GLU A 32 8.62 15.49 -3.44
N ALA A 33 9.62 15.28 -4.29
CA ALA A 33 9.68 14.11 -5.17
C ALA A 33 9.72 12.80 -4.37
N PHE A 34 10.56 12.74 -3.33
CA PHE A 34 10.67 11.59 -2.44
C PHE A 34 9.36 11.30 -1.70
N ARG A 35 8.72 12.33 -1.14
CA ARG A 35 7.44 12.21 -0.45
C ARG A 35 6.37 11.67 -1.38
N ARG A 36 6.31 12.17 -2.62
CA ARG A 36 5.32 11.71 -3.61
C ARG A 36 5.52 10.24 -3.96
N LEU A 37 6.76 9.83 -4.23
CA LEU A 37 7.11 8.44 -4.48
C LEU A 37 6.69 7.53 -3.32
N ILE A 38 7.05 7.91 -2.07
CA ILE A 38 6.68 7.14 -0.88
C ILE A 38 5.15 7.04 -0.73
N LEU A 39 4.41 8.13 -0.93
CA LEU A 39 2.96 8.08 -0.80
C LEU A 39 2.29 7.24 -1.90
N ASP A 40 2.87 7.19 -3.10
CA ASP A 40 2.37 6.34 -4.19
C ASP A 40 2.64 4.85 -3.89
N GLU A 41 3.87 4.51 -3.47
CA GLU A 41 4.28 3.14 -3.12
C GLU A 41 3.51 2.56 -1.93
N PHE A 42 3.28 3.37 -0.89
CA PHE A 42 2.59 2.93 0.33
C PHE A 42 1.09 3.29 0.34
N GLY A 43 0.61 3.91 -0.74
CA GLY A 43 -0.77 4.35 -0.88
C GLY A 43 -1.70 3.29 -1.46
N ARG A 44 -2.85 3.76 -1.98
CA ARG A 44 -3.91 2.90 -2.52
C ARG A 44 -3.51 2.07 -3.73
N ALA A 45 -2.50 2.51 -4.48
CA ALA A 45 -2.05 1.84 -5.70
C ALA A 45 -0.96 0.79 -5.45
N GLY A 46 -0.16 0.94 -4.38
CA GLY A 46 0.89 0.00 -3.99
C GLY A 46 0.47 -0.87 -2.80
N LEU A 47 1.15 -0.70 -1.65
CA LEU A 47 1.05 -1.62 -0.52
C LEU A 47 -0.39 -1.86 -0.02
N ILE A 48 -1.28 -0.85 -0.04
CA ILE A 48 -2.67 -1.03 0.40
C ILE A 48 -3.40 -2.03 -0.51
N ARG A 49 -3.17 -1.96 -1.82
CA ARG A 49 -3.76 -2.88 -2.81
C ARG A 49 -3.23 -4.29 -2.64
N ASP A 50 -1.95 -4.43 -2.36
CA ASP A 50 -1.33 -5.74 -2.12
C ASP A 50 -1.89 -6.37 -0.84
N LEU A 51 -2.06 -5.58 0.22
CA LEU A 51 -2.73 -6.00 1.46
C LEU A 51 -4.19 -6.38 1.21
N ASP A 52 -4.93 -5.63 0.39
CA ASP A 52 -6.30 -5.99 0.01
C ASP A 52 -6.35 -7.33 -0.75
N THR A 53 -5.33 -7.62 -1.57
CA THR A 53 -5.24 -8.88 -2.32
C THR A 53 -4.89 -10.07 -1.42
N ILE A 54 -4.04 -9.87 -0.42
CA ILE A 54 -3.54 -10.93 0.47
C ILE A 54 -4.52 -11.21 1.62
N LEU A 55 -5.11 -10.16 2.19
CA LEU A 55 -5.98 -10.24 3.37
C LEU A 55 -7.47 -10.28 3.01
N GLY A 56 -7.82 -9.89 1.78
CA GLY A 56 -9.15 -10.11 1.21
C GLY A 56 -9.23 -11.47 0.52
N GLU A 57 -9.46 -12.55 1.26
CA GLU A 57 -9.80 -13.86 0.68
C GLU A 57 -11.25 -13.90 0.14
N PRO A 58 -11.64 -14.85 -0.74
CA PRO A 58 -10.86 -15.65 -1.69
C PRO A 58 -11.15 -15.21 -3.13
N ARG A 59 -10.20 -15.44 -4.04
CA ARG A 59 -10.45 -15.41 -5.48
C ARG A 59 -11.59 -16.37 -5.77
N GLN A 60 -12.78 -15.84 -6.00
CA GLN A 60 -13.92 -16.62 -6.49
C GLN A 60 -13.47 -17.19 -7.84
N GLU A 61 -13.12 -18.47 -7.84
CA GLU A 61 -12.89 -19.24 -9.06
C GLU A 61 -14.13 -19.02 -9.92
N ARG A 62 -13.95 -18.26 -11.00
CA ARG A 62 -14.95 -18.16 -12.06
C ARG A 62 -14.96 -19.50 -12.78
N HIS A 63 -15.56 -20.51 -12.15
CA HIS A 63 -16.11 -21.66 -12.86
C HIS A 63 -17.29 -21.12 -13.68
N GLY A 64 -16.99 -20.60 -14.88
CA GLY A 64 -18.01 -20.53 -15.91
C GLY A 64 -18.36 -21.97 -16.29
N PRO A 65 -19.63 -22.41 -16.21
CA PRO A 65 -19.98 -23.71 -16.76
C PRO A 65 -19.74 -23.64 -18.26
N GLY A 66 -18.82 -24.48 -18.73
CA GLY A 66 -18.62 -24.73 -20.15
C GLY A 66 -19.95 -25.08 -20.79
N GLY A 67 -20.21 -24.47 -21.95
CA GLY A 67 -21.41 -24.69 -22.73
C GLY A 67 -21.67 -26.18 -22.90
N THR A 68 -22.89 -26.58 -22.53
CA THR A 68 -23.42 -27.90 -22.86
C THR A 68 -24.62 -27.67 -23.77
N THR A 69 -24.52 -28.30 -24.94
CA THR A 69 -25.54 -28.58 -25.98
C THR A 69 -26.14 -27.41 -26.75
#